data_AF-A0A6G7X5B8-F1
#
_entry.id   AF-A0A6G7X5B8-F1
#
_cell.length_a   1.000
_cell.length_b   1.000
_cell.length_c   1.000
_cell.angle_alpha   90.00
_cell.angle_beta   90.00
_cell.angle_gamma   90.00
#
_symmetry.space_group_name_H-M   'P 1'
#
loop_
_entity.id
_entity.type
_entity.pdbx_description
1 polymer ?
#
loop_
_entity_poly.entity_id
_entity_poly.type
_entity_poly.pdbx_seq_one_letter_code
_entity_poly.pdbx_strand_id
1 'polypeptide(L)'
;MDTAFETKKRNDGYSVKRLREILGKKQETLAEQLGVSQRTISKLESKEIIEDEMLDKIAEALNISTDTIKNFSEEGVVNIIANTFQDEAVSYAVHYKCTFNPLDKVVELYERMLQTEREKVALLEEVLKKK
;
A
#
# COMPACT_ATOMS: atom_id res chain seq x y z
N MET A 1 -12.21 -40.32 4.81
CA MET A 1 -12.52 -38.91 5.16
C MET A 1 -12.21 -38.11 3.91
N ASP A 2 -13.22 -37.88 3.09
CA ASP A 2 -13.11 -37.03 1.90
C ASP A 2 -13.01 -35.58 2.36
N THR A 3 -11.78 -35.09 2.52
CA THR A 3 -11.54 -33.65 2.62
C THR A 3 -11.76 -33.08 1.22
N ALA A 4 -13.03 -32.80 0.91
CA ALA A 4 -13.39 -31.97 -0.23
C ALA A 4 -12.68 -30.64 -0.02
N PHE A 5 -11.66 -30.36 -0.83
CA PHE A 5 -11.17 -29.01 -1.02
C PHE A 5 -12.37 -28.22 -1.52
N GLU A 6 -13.04 -27.49 -0.62
CA GLU A 6 -14.01 -26.48 -1.02
C GLU A 6 -13.25 -25.47 -1.88
N THR A 7 -13.31 -25.66 -3.20
CA THR A 7 -12.88 -24.67 -4.16
C THR A 7 -13.71 -23.44 -3.87
N LYS A 8 -13.15 -22.49 -3.13
CA LYS A 8 -13.77 -21.21 -2.82
C LYS A 8 -14.35 -20.66 -4.12
N LYS A 9 -15.67 -20.69 -4.22
CA LYS A 9 -16.37 -20.39 -5.47
C LYS A 9 -16.01 -18.96 -5.84
N ARG A 10 -15.38 -18.80 -7.01
CA ARG A 10 -14.89 -17.50 -7.49
C ARG A 10 -16.09 -16.57 -7.60
N ASN A 11 -16.10 -15.52 -6.80
CA ASN A 11 -17.15 -14.50 -6.81
C ASN A 11 -16.48 -13.14 -7.09
N ASP A 12 -16.38 -12.82 -8.37
CA ASP A 12 -15.70 -11.62 -8.86
C ASP A 12 -16.44 -10.37 -8.37
N GLY A 13 -17.79 -10.37 -8.38
CA GLY A 13 -18.60 -9.25 -7.92
C GLY A 13 -18.44 -8.95 -6.43
N TYR A 14 -18.44 -9.98 -5.58
CA TYR A 14 -18.16 -9.81 -4.15
C TYR A 14 -16.77 -9.22 -3.91
N SER A 15 -15.77 -9.72 -4.64
CA SER A 15 -14.39 -9.28 -4.55
C SER A 15 -14.25 -7.80 -4.94
N VAL A 16 -14.84 -7.41 -6.07
CA VAL A 16 -14.90 -6.00 -6.52
C VAL A 16 -15.58 -5.11 -5.48
N LYS A 17 -16.72 -5.54 -4.94
CA LYS A 17 -17.45 -4.77 -3.92
C LYS A 17 -16.59 -4.54 -2.68
N ARG A 18 -15.95 -5.59 -2.16
CA ARG A 18 -15.09 -5.49 -0.98
C ARG A 18 -13.88 -4.60 -1.22
N LEU A 19 -13.20 -4.78 -2.35
CA LEU A 19 -12.05 -3.96 -2.73
C LEU A 19 -12.43 -2.49 -2.87
N ARG A 20 -13.58 -2.19 -3.48
CA ARG A 20 -14.11 -0.83 -3.55
C ARG A 20 -14.35 -0.23 -2.17
N GLU A 21 -14.96 -0.98 -1.25
CA GLU A 21 -15.20 -0.55 0.14
C GLU A 21 -13.90 -0.28 0.90
N ILE A 22 -12.90 -1.17 0.77
CA ILE A 22 -11.57 -1.03 1.38
C ILE A 22 -10.84 0.21 0.87
N LEU A 23 -10.94 0.47 -0.44
CA LEU A 23 -10.35 1.65 -1.07
C LEU A 23 -11.17 2.93 -0.83
N GLY A 24 -12.30 2.86 -0.11
CA GLY A 24 -13.14 4.02 0.20
C GLY A 24 -13.79 4.66 -1.02
N LYS A 25 -13.85 3.97 -2.17
CA LYS A 25 -14.41 4.51 -3.42
C LYS A 25 -15.94 4.36 -3.44
N LYS A 26 -16.63 5.44 -3.82
CA LYS A 26 -18.09 5.39 -4.04
C LYS A 26 -18.40 4.66 -5.35
N GLN A 27 -19.57 4.01 -5.40
CA GLN A 27 -20.04 3.38 -6.64
C GLN A 27 -20.20 4.39 -7.78
N GLU A 28 -20.61 5.63 -7.46
CA GLU A 28 -20.75 6.72 -8.43
C GLU A 28 -19.41 7.06 -9.08
N THR A 29 -18.36 7.23 -8.28
CA THR A 29 -17.00 7.52 -8.78
C THR A 29 -16.46 6.39 -9.66
N LEU A 30 -16.67 5.14 -9.25
CA LEU A 30 -16.28 3.98 -10.06
C LEU A 30 -17.06 3.92 -11.38
N ALA A 31 -18.35 4.26 -11.34
CA ALA A 31 -19.20 4.31 -12.54
C ALA A 31 -18.75 5.41 -13.50
N GLU A 32 -18.40 6.59 -12.99
CA GLU A 32 -17.85 7.71 -13.77
C GLU A 32 -16.54 7.32 -14.46
N GLN A 33 -15.60 6.69 -13.75
CA GLN A 33 -14.33 6.23 -14.32
C GLN A 33 -14.52 5.17 -15.42
N LEU A 34 -15.52 4.31 -15.28
CA LEU A 34 -15.86 3.27 -16.25
C LEU A 34 -16.77 3.76 -17.38
N GLY A 35 -17.26 5.00 -17.32
CA GLY A 35 -18.22 5.54 -18.29
C GLY A 35 -19.57 4.83 -18.28
N VAL A 36 -19.95 4.20 -17.16
CA VAL A 36 -21.21 3.45 -17.01
C VAL A 36 -22.11 4.08 -15.97
N SER A 37 -23.37 3.62 -15.88
CA SER A 37 -24.28 4.06 -14.83
C SER A 37 -23.97 3.40 -13.48
N GLN A 38 -24.25 4.08 -12.36
CA GLN A 38 -24.14 3.51 -11.01
C GLN A 38 -24.96 2.21 -10.85
N ARG A 39 -26.12 2.11 -11.52
CA ARG A 39 -26.92 0.87 -11.57
C ARG A 39 -26.19 -0.28 -12.25
N THR A 40 -25.36 0.00 -13.26
CA THR A 40 -24.53 -1.00 -13.94
C THR A 40 -23.48 -1.56 -12.99
N ILE A 41 -22.81 -0.70 -12.21
CA ILE A 41 -21.84 -1.12 -11.19
C ILE A 41 -22.51 -2.00 -10.13
N SER A 42 -23.67 -1.60 -9.61
CA SER A 42 -24.41 -2.41 -8.64
C SER A 42 -24.76 -3.81 -9.18
N LYS A 43 -25.15 -3.90 -10.46
CA LYS A 43 -25.38 -5.20 -11.12
C LYS A 43 -24.09 -6.01 -11.27
N LEU A 44 -22.97 -5.38 -11.61
CA LEU A 44 -21.67 -6.05 -11.72
C LEU A 44 -21.20 -6.60 -10.38
N GLU A 45 -21.31 -5.82 -9.30
CA GLU A 45 -20.98 -6.25 -7.93
C GLU A 45 -21.85 -7.43 -7.43
N SER A 46 -23.02 -7.64 -8.04
CA SER A 46 -23.93 -8.74 -7.70
C SER A 46 -23.71 -9.99 -8.57
N LYS A 47 -22.85 -9.91 -9.60
CA LYS A 47 -22.54 -11.06 -10.48
C LYS A 47 -21.45 -11.91 -9.86
N GLU A 48 -21.61 -13.23 -9.98
CA GLU A 48 -20.61 -14.18 -9.52
C GLU A 48 -19.38 -14.19 -10.44
N ILE A 49 -19.59 -14.05 -11.75
CA ILE A 49 -18.53 -14.03 -12.76
C ILE A 49 -18.68 -12.75 -13.60
N ILE A 50 -17.57 -12.04 -13.77
CA ILE A 50 -17.46 -10.85 -14.61
C ILE A 50 -16.58 -11.18 -15.82
N GLU A 51 -16.88 -10.61 -16.97
CA GLU A 51 -16.06 -10.74 -18.18
C GLU A 51 -14.66 -10.14 -17.94
N ASP A 52 -13.60 -10.82 -18.39
CA ASP A 52 -12.21 -10.40 -18.14
C ASP A 52 -11.95 -8.97 -18.62
N GLU A 53 -12.47 -8.57 -19.79
CA GLU A 53 -12.34 -7.19 -20.31
C GLU A 53 -12.94 -6.13 -19.37
N MET A 54 -14.04 -6.45 -18.69
CA MET A 54 -14.66 -5.55 -17.73
C MET A 54 -13.90 -5.57 -16.40
N LEU A 55 -13.39 -6.73 -16.00
CA LEU A 55 -12.58 -6.90 -14.80
C LEU A 55 -11.28 -6.08 -14.91
N ASP A 56 -10.65 -6.08 -16.08
CA ASP A 56 -9.44 -5.31 -16.39
C ASP A 56 -9.68 -3.81 -16.24
N LYS A 57 -10.79 -3.31 -16.80
CA LYS A 57 -11.19 -1.90 -16.65
C LYS A 57 -11.47 -1.53 -15.19
N ILE A 58 -12.11 -2.42 -14.43
CA ILE A 58 -12.38 -2.20 -13.00
C ILE A 58 -11.06 -2.16 -12.22
N ALA A 59 -10.14 -3.07 -12.51
CA ALA A 59 -8.83 -3.13 -11.86
C ALA A 59 -8.03 -1.83 -12.12
N GLU A 60 -8.04 -1.34 -13.36
CA GLU A 60 -7.44 -0.06 -13.74
C GLU A 60 -8.08 1.13 -13.00
N ALA A 61 -9.41 1.21 -12.95
CA ALA A 61 -10.12 2.27 -12.23
C ALA A 61 -9.83 2.26 -10.72
N LEU A 62 -9.65 1.07 -10.13
CA LEU A 62 -9.31 0.87 -8.73
C LEU A 62 -7.79 0.95 -8.46
N ASN A 63 -6.94 1.07 -9.49
CA ASN A 63 -5.48 1.04 -9.41
C ASN A 63 -4.92 -0.23 -8.73
N ILE A 64 -5.47 -1.40 -9.10
CA ILE A 64 -5.05 -2.71 -8.60
C ILE A 64 -4.80 -3.67 -9.76
N SER A 65 -4.10 -4.78 -9.51
CA SER A 65 -4.00 -5.87 -10.49
C SER A 65 -5.31 -6.64 -10.63
N THR A 66 -5.58 -7.16 -11.81
CA THR A 66 -6.72 -8.05 -12.09
C THR A 66 -6.60 -9.36 -11.32
N ASP A 67 -5.37 -9.83 -11.12
CA ASP A 67 -5.07 -10.98 -10.27
C ASP A 67 -5.48 -10.74 -8.81
N THR A 68 -5.43 -9.49 -8.35
CA THR A 68 -5.86 -9.12 -7.00
C THR A 68 -7.36 -9.32 -6.81
N ILE A 69 -8.16 -9.04 -7.84
CA ILE A 69 -9.60 -9.27 -7.82
C ILE A 69 -9.90 -10.78 -7.89
N LYS A 70 -9.19 -11.52 -8.74
CA LYS A 70 -9.36 -12.98 -8.93
C LYS A 70 -8.95 -13.80 -7.72
N ASN A 71 -7.84 -13.41 -7.06
CA ASN A 71 -7.28 -14.10 -5.90
C ASN A 71 -7.71 -13.46 -4.57
N PHE A 72 -8.81 -12.71 -4.57
CA PHE A 72 -9.28 -12.00 -3.39
C PHE A 72 -9.60 -12.95 -2.23
N SER A 73 -8.95 -12.71 -1.10
CA SER A 73 -9.22 -13.36 0.18
C SER A 73 -9.26 -12.31 1.28
N GLU A 74 -10.10 -12.53 2.29
CA GLU A 74 -10.23 -11.57 3.41
C GLU A 74 -8.91 -11.40 4.17
N GLU A 75 -8.10 -12.45 4.27
CA GLU A 75 -6.73 -12.39 4.83
C GLU A 75 -5.75 -11.68 3.89
N GLY A 76 -5.92 -11.81 2.57
CA GLY A 76 -5.08 -11.17 1.55
C GLY A 76 -5.34 -9.67 1.40
N VAL A 77 -6.44 -9.14 1.96
CA VAL A 77 -6.77 -7.71 1.96
C VAL A 77 -5.63 -6.86 2.52
N VAL A 78 -4.91 -7.34 3.54
CA VAL A 78 -3.80 -6.60 4.16
C VAL A 78 -2.69 -6.34 3.14
N ASN A 79 -2.36 -7.32 2.30
CA ASN A 79 -1.37 -7.16 1.24
C ASN A 79 -1.84 -6.19 0.15
N ILE A 80 -3.14 -6.16 -0.12
CA ILE A 80 -3.73 -5.29 -1.15
C ILE A 80 -3.70 -3.83 -0.67
N ILE A 81 -4.05 -3.59 0.60
CA ILE A 81 -3.90 -2.27 1.25
C ILE A 81 -2.42 -1.86 1.20
N ALA A 82 -1.50 -2.73 1.61
CA ALA A 82 -0.07 -2.40 1.61
C ALA A 82 0.47 -2.00 0.23
N ASN A 83 0.01 -2.63 -0.85
CA ASN A 83 0.46 -2.33 -2.21
C ASN A 83 -0.30 -1.18 -2.88
N THR A 84 -1.60 -1.02 -2.63
CA THR A 84 -2.42 0.01 -3.31
C THR A 84 -2.24 1.40 -2.70
N PHE A 85 -1.89 1.48 -1.42
CA PHE A 85 -1.68 2.73 -0.71
C PHE A 85 -0.21 3.20 -0.68
N GLN A 86 0.64 2.64 -1.55
CA GLN A 86 2.07 2.93 -1.63
C GLN A 86 2.39 4.41 -1.88
N ASP A 87 1.46 5.19 -2.46
CA ASP A 87 1.77 6.57 -2.85
C ASP A 87 1.43 7.63 -1.78
N GLU A 88 0.63 7.35 -0.73
CA GLU A 88 0.37 8.38 0.31
C GLU A 88 -0.32 7.93 1.62
N ALA A 89 -0.88 6.71 1.73
CA ALA A 89 -1.75 6.35 2.85
C ALA A 89 -1.17 5.37 3.88
N VAL A 90 0.15 5.20 3.93
CA VAL A 90 0.86 4.59 5.09
C VAL A 90 0.90 5.57 6.29
N SER A 91 -0.13 6.40 6.46
CA SER A 91 -0.29 7.26 7.64
C SER A 91 -1.11 6.60 8.74
N TYR A 92 -1.81 5.49 8.47
CA TYR A 92 -2.78 4.94 9.43
C TYR A 92 -2.43 3.56 10.01
N ALA A 93 -1.45 2.84 9.48
CA ALA A 93 -1.20 1.44 9.88
C ALA A 93 0.10 1.17 10.66
N VAL A 94 1.05 2.13 10.75
CA VAL A 94 2.36 1.85 11.39
C VAL A 94 2.82 2.99 12.29
N HIS A 95 2.89 2.67 13.57
CA HIS A 95 3.28 3.42 14.76
C HIS A 95 4.66 4.12 14.78
N TYR A 96 5.22 4.65 13.68
CA TYR A 96 6.56 5.27 13.70
C TYR A 96 6.73 6.42 12.69
N LYS A 97 5.75 7.33 12.59
CA LYS A 97 6.01 8.61 11.91
C LYS A 97 6.89 9.49 12.79
N CYS A 98 8.20 9.32 12.68
CA CYS A 98 9.10 10.44 12.88
C CYS A 98 8.61 11.56 11.94
N THR A 99 8.39 12.77 12.47
CA THR A 99 8.08 13.99 11.67
C THR A 99 9.29 14.46 10.84
N PHE A 100 10.35 13.67 10.85
CA PHE A 100 11.62 13.87 10.18
C PHE A 100 12.01 12.56 9.51
N ASN A 101 12.75 12.65 8.40
CA ASN A 101 13.36 11.48 7.78
C ASN A 101 14.45 10.92 8.71
N PRO A 102 14.35 9.67 9.20
CA PRO A 102 15.33 9.12 10.14
C PRO A 102 16.74 9.04 9.57
N LEU A 103 16.90 8.92 8.24
CA LEU A 103 18.20 8.95 7.59
C LEU A 103 18.90 10.31 7.79
N ASP A 104 18.15 11.41 7.72
CA ASP A 104 18.71 12.76 7.92
C ASP A 104 19.27 12.90 9.34
N LYS A 105 18.61 12.31 10.35
CA LYS A 105 19.13 12.30 11.73
C LYS A 105 20.35 11.41 11.94
N VAL A 106 20.46 10.33 11.18
CA VAL A 106 21.67 9.50 11.19
C VAL A 106 22.84 10.26 10.57
N VAL A 107 22.63 10.96 9.46
CA VAL A 107 23.66 11.80 8.82
C VAL A 107 24.11 12.92 9.78
N GLU A 108 23.17 13.63 10.40
CA GLU A 108 23.46 14.68 11.39
C GLU A 108 24.30 14.15 12.58
N LEU A 109 24.02 12.93 13.04
CA LEU A 109 24.81 12.28 14.09
C LEU A 109 26.25 12.00 13.63
N TYR A 110 26.44 11.50 12.42
CA TYR A 110 27.78 11.25 11.86
C TYR A 110 28.59 12.53 11.69
N GLU A 111 27.97 13.62 11.23
CA GLU A 111 28.64 14.91 11.09
C GLU A 111 29.13 15.45 12.44
N ARG A 112 28.29 15.39 13.49
CA ARG A 112 28.69 15.80 14.85
C ARG A 112 29.79 14.93 15.42
N MET A 113 29.73 13.61 15.16
CA MET A 113 30.78 12.69 15.61
C MET A 113 32.11 12.98 14.91
N LEU A 114 32.08 13.22 13.60
CA LEU A 114 33.27 13.60 12.83
C LEU A 114 33.88 14.91 13.33
N GLN A 115 33.05 15.90 13.65
CA GLN A 115 33.49 17.16 14.23
C GLN A 115 34.18 16.94 15.59
N THR A 116 33.57 16.14 16.46
CA THR A 116 34.13 15.80 17.78
C THR A 116 35.49 15.12 17.67
N GLU A 117 35.64 14.19 16.71
CA GLU A 117 36.92 13.52 16.46
C GLU A 117 37.99 14.51 15.98
N ARG A 118 37.65 15.43 15.06
CA ARG A 118 38.59 16.47 14.60
C ARG A 118 39.04 17.39 15.74
N GLU A 119 38.14 17.80 16.62
CA GLU A 119 38.47 18.63 17.78
C GLU A 119 39.39 17.91 18.77
N LYS A 120 39.14 16.62 19.03
CA LYS A 120 40.05 15.80 19.85
C LYS A 120 41.44 15.70 19.22
N VAL A 121 41.53 15.47 17.91
CA VAL A 121 42.84 15.42 17.23
C VAL A 121 43.54 16.77 17.34
N ALA A 122 42.85 17.89 17.10
CA ALA A 122 43.44 19.22 17.23
C ALA A 122 43.94 19.52 18.65
N LEU A 123 43.17 19.15 19.69
CA LEU A 123 43.59 19.27 21.08
C LEU A 123 44.81 18.40 21.38
N LEU A 124 44.84 17.16 20.89
CA LEU A 124 45.99 16.26 21.03
C LEU A 124 47.23 16.84 20.33
N GLU A 125 47.08 17.40 19.13
CA GLU A 125 48.16 18.08 18.43
C GLU A 125 48.68 19.30 19.20
N GLU A 126 47.80 20.10 19.82
CA GLU A 126 48.24 21.21 20.67
C GLU A 126 49.00 20.74 21.91
N VAL A 127 48.52 19.69 22.57
CA VAL A 127 49.19 19.11 23.75
C VAL A 127 50.55 18.54 23.36
N LEU A 128 50.65 17.89 22.20
CA LEU A 128 51.92 17.37 21.66
C LEU A 128 52.88 18.49 21.25
N LYS A 129 52.38 19.62 20.73
CA LYS A 129 53.21 20.80 20.39
C LYS A 129 53.69 21.57 21.62
N LYS A 130 52.98 21.48 22.75
CA LYS A 130 53.35 22.12 24.03
C LYS A 130 54.32 21.28 24.87
N LYS A 131 54.70 20.09 24.40
CA LYS A 131 55.65 19.19 25.05
C LYS A 131 57.00 19.25 24.36
#